data_AF-A0A3B1B3Q2-F1
#
_entry.id   AF-A0A3B1B3Q2-F1
#
_cell.length_a   1.000
_cell.length_b   1.000
_cell.length_c   1.000
_cell.angle_alpha   90.00
_cell.angle_beta   90.00
_cell.angle_gamma   90.00
#
_symmetry.space_group_name_H-M   'P 1'
#
loop_
_entity.id
_entity.type
_entity.pdbx_description
1 polymer ?
#
loop_
_entity_poly.entity_id
_entity_poly.type
_entity_poly.pdbx_seq_one_letter_code
_entity_poly.pdbx_strand_id
1 'polypeptide(L)'
;MPSRQDLNPMDIPHLLSGIWMADVSGGEKPTFKVRLFGTDLVQALHLEGTNLQLDQISFAKDIIRRLTALIKTKKAYYYKAKLPIESEDYNYYTTLTLPMSSDNENVDIIISQLHFFK
;
A
#
# COMPACT_ATOMS: atom_id res chain seq x y z
N MET A 1 -4.92 13.56 -10.10
CA MET A 1 -4.74 12.63 -8.95
C MET A 1 -4.44 13.47 -7.72
N PRO A 2 -4.80 13.04 -6.50
CA PRO A 2 -4.43 13.79 -5.30
C PRO A 2 -2.92 13.77 -5.10
N SER A 3 -2.39 14.89 -4.59
CA SER A 3 -1.03 14.97 -4.08
C SER A 3 -0.98 14.45 -2.64
N ARG A 4 0.21 14.14 -2.12
CA ARG A 4 0.35 13.82 -0.69
C ARG A 4 -0.11 14.96 0.21
N GLN A 5 0.06 16.21 -0.21
CA GLN A 5 -0.31 17.37 0.60
C GLN A 5 -1.82 17.53 0.75
N ASP A 6 -2.61 16.93 -0.15
CA ASP A 6 -4.06 16.97 -0.12
C ASP A 6 -4.66 16.08 0.99
N LEU A 7 -3.84 15.21 1.61
CA LEU A 7 -4.26 14.33 2.69
C LEU A 7 -3.74 14.83 4.05
N ASN A 8 -4.65 15.29 4.91
CA ASN A 8 -4.33 15.55 6.31
C ASN A 8 -4.61 14.30 7.16
N PRO A 9 -3.60 13.67 7.79
CA PRO A 9 -3.80 12.48 8.62
C PRO A 9 -4.78 12.69 9.78
N MET A 10 -4.91 13.92 10.26
CA MET A 10 -5.83 14.27 11.35
C MET A 10 -7.31 14.16 10.96
N ASP A 11 -7.62 14.09 9.67
CA ASP A 11 -8.99 13.93 9.18
C ASP A 11 -9.46 12.46 9.25
N ILE A 12 -8.51 11.51 9.30
CA ILE A 12 -8.77 10.06 9.28
C ILE A 12 -7.97 9.27 10.34
N PRO A 13 -7.93 9.71 11.61
CA PRO A 13 -7.03 9.14 12.62
C PRO A 13 -7.28 7.65 12.87
N HIS A 14 -8.54 7.22 12.78
CA HIS A 14 -8.96 5.83 12.98
C HIS A 14 -8.57 4.87 11.84
N LEU A 15 -8.13 5.40 10.70
CA LEU A 15 -7.67 4.59 9.57
C LEU A 15 -6.15 4.43 9.54
N LEU A 16 -5.40 5.28 10.26
CA LEU A 16 -3.95 5.39 10.15
C LEU A 16 -3.22 4.08 10.48
N SER A 17 -3.72 3.30 11.43
CA SER A 17 -3.14 2.02 11.82
C SER A 17 -3.16 0.99 10.69
N GLY A 18 -4.12 1.08 9.77
CA GLY A 18 -4.23 0.23 8.58
C GLY A 18 -3.64 0.85 7.31
N ILE A 19 -3.04 2.05 7.38
CA ILE A 19 -2.46 2.69 6.19
C ILE A 19 -1.02 2.25 5.98
N TRP A 20 -0.66 2.00 4.72
CA TRP A 20 0.74 1.99 4.30
C TRP A 20 0.95 2.87 3.08
N MET A 21 2.18 3.31 2.91
CA MET A 21 2.60 4.13 1.78
C MET A 21 3.94 3.68 1.25
N ALA A 22 4.15 3.87 -0.05
CA ALA A 22 5.45 3.72 -0.68
C ALA A 22 5.75 4.85 -1.66
N ASP A 23 7.03 5.22 -1.70
CA ASP A 23 7.62 6.03 -2.75
C ASP A 23 7.83 5.15 -4.00
N VAL A 24 7.46 5.68 -5.15
CA VAL A 24 7.60 5.03 -6.47
C VAL A 24 8.81 5.63 -7.18
N SER A 25 9.62 4.79 -7.81
CA SER A 25 10.77 5.19 -8.63
C SER A 25 10.93 4.23 -9.81
N GLY A 26 11.80 4.51 -10.79
CA GLY A 26 12.22 3.51 -11.79
C GLY A 26 11.46 3.46 -13.12
N GLY A 27 10.58 4.43 -13.43
CA GLY A 27 9.98 4.58 -14.76
C GLY A 27 9.23 3.32 -15.25
N GLU A 28 9.69 2.71 -16.35
CA GLU A 28 9.08 1.50 -16.94
C GLU A 28 9.10 0.27 -16.01
N LYS A 29 10.06 0.19 -15.09
CA LYS A 29 10.17 -0.88 -14.09
C LYS A 29 10.10 -0.26 -12.69
N PRO A 30 8.89 -0.01 -12.18
CA PRO A 30 8.75 0.71 -10.93
C PRO A 30 9.29 -0.10 -9.76
N THR A 31 10.03 0.58 -8.88
CA THR A 31 10.42 0.10 -7.55
C THR A 31 9.62 0.83 -6.49
N PHE A 32 9.42 0.19 -5.33
CA PHE A 32 8.55 0.66 -4.28
C PHE A 32 9.27 0.63 -2.94
N LYS A 33 9.64 1.81 -2.43
CA LYS A 33 10.24 1.94 -1.11
C LYS A 33 9.16 2.28 -0.10
N VAL A 34 8.92 1.39 0.86
CA VAL A 34 7.91 1.61 1.90
C VAL A 34 8.37 2.77 2.80
N ARG A 35 7.49 3.73 3.03
CA ARG A 35 7.77 4.94 3.83
C ARG A 35 6.92 5.04 5.09
N LEU A 36 5.77 4.39 5.08
CA LEU A 36 4.85 4.30 6.20
C LEU A 36 4.27 2.90 6.21
N PHE A 37 4.27 2.29 7.38
CA PHE A 37 3.69 0.97 7.60
C PHE A 37 2.90 1.02 8.92
N GLY A 38 1.57 1.04 8.81
CA GLY A 38 0.69 1.16 9.95
C GLY A 38 0.77 -0.05 10.91
N THR A 39 0.42 0.19 12.17
CA THR A 39 0.54 -0.80 13.25
C THR A 39 -0.32 -2.04 13.05
N ASP A 40 -1.49 -1.93 12.41
CA ASP A 40 -2.36 -3.09 12.13
C ASP A 40 -1.70 -3.99 11.08
N LEU A 41 -0.93 -3.43 10.15
CA LEU A 41 -0.15 -4.22 9.21
C LEU A 41 0.99 -4.95 9.93
N VAL A 42 1.67 -4.30 10.88
CA VAL A 42 2.73 -4.94 11.68
C VAL A 42 2.16 -6.14 12.44
N GLN A 43 0.99 -5.98 13.07
CA GLN A 43 0.32 -7.05 13.80
C GLN A 43 -0.16 -8.16 12.86
N ALA A 44 -0.88 -7.83 11.79
CA ALA A 44 -1.46 -8.82 10.89
C ALA A 44 -0.41 -9.57 10.06
N LEU A 45 0.68 -8.89 9.66
CA LEU A 45 1.71 -9.45 8.78
C LEU A 45 2.96 -9.94 9.51
N HIS A 46 3.06 -9.72 10.83
CA HIS A 46 4.24 -10.03 11.65
C HIS A 46 5.54 -9.47 11.04
N LEU A 47 5.46 -8.28 10.45
CA LEU A 47 6.53 -7.66 9.67
C LEU A 47 6.56 -6.16 9.94
N GLU A 48 7.73 -5.63 10.28
CA GLU A 48 7.99 -4.20 10.15
C GLU A 48 8.44 -3.93 8.70
N GLY A 49 7.59 -3.23 7.94
CA GLY A 49 7.82 -2.95 6.52
C GLY A 49 8.47 -1.60 6.21
N THR A 50 8.54 -0.67 7.16
CA THR A 50 9.08 0.69 6.97
C THR A 50 10.53 0.64 6.47
N ASN A 51 10.84 1.47 5.47
CA ASN A 51 12.11 1.53 4.75
C ASN A 51 12.50 0.29 3.92
N LEU A 52 11.73 -0.80 3.94
CA LEU A 52 11.98 -1.94 3.07
C LEU A 52 11.63 -1.62 1.61
N GLN A 53 12.33 -2.28 0.70
CA GLN A 53 11.86 -2.40 -0.68
C GLN A 53 10.78 -3.46 -0.72
N LEU A 54 9.67 -3.19 -1.41
CA LEU A 54 8.54 -4.10 -1.45
C LEU A 54 8.89 -5.47 -2.05
N ASP A 55 9.89 -5.54 -2.93
CA ASP A 55 10.37 -6.79 -3.52
C ASP A 55 11.20 -7.67 -2.55
N GLN A 56 11.63 -7.12 -1.41
CA GLN A 56 12.24 -7.88 -0.31
C GLN A 56 11.20 -8.65 0.51
N ILE A 57 9.91 -8.31 0.37
CA ILE A 57 8.81 -8.97 1.08
C ILE A 57 8.36 -10.18 0.28
N SER A 58 8.55 -11.38 0.86
CA SER A 58 8.39 -12.67 0.17
C SER A 58 7.02 -12.86 -0.50
N PHE A 59 5.95 -12.37 0.11
CA PHE A 59 4.57 -12.47 -0.39
C PHE A 59 4.13 -11.30 -1.28
N ALA A 60 5.00 -10.33 -1.58
CA ALA A 60 4.59 -9.10 -2.25
C ALA A 60 4.56 -9.18 -3.78
N LYS A 61 4.94 -10.30 -4.40
CA LYS A 61 4.99 -10.45 -5.87
C LYS A 61 3.68 -10.06 -6.56
N ASP A 62 2.55 -10.55 -6.05
CA ASP A 62 1.23 -10.23 -6.61
C ASP A 62 0.78 -8.80 -6.28
N ILE A 63 1.23 -8.26 -5.15
CA ILE A 63 0.99 -6.87 -4.76
C ILE A 63 1.70 -5.97 -5.76
N ILE A 64 3.00 -6.17 -5.99
CA ILE A 64 3.83 -5.43 -6.96
C ILE A 64 3.17 -5.44 -8.33
N ARG A 65 2.69 -6.59 -8.82
CA ARG A 65 1.98 -6.68 -10.10
C ARG A 65 0.77 -5.74 -10.18
N ARG A 66 -0.05 -5.66 -9.12
CA ARG A 66 -1.21 -4.75 -9.07
C ARG A 66 -0.80 -3.29 -8.99
N LEU A 67 0.26 -2.98 -8.23
CA LEU A 67 0.77 -1.61 -8.11
C LEU A 67 1.34 -1.11 -9.44
N THR A 68 2.09 -1.95 -10.15
CA THR A 68 2.58 -1.62 -11.51
C THR A 68 1.43 -1.36 -12.48
N ALA A 69 0.35 -2.16 -12.41
CA ALA A 69 -0.85 -1.92 -13.20
C ALA A 69 -1.56 -0.60 -12.82
N LEU A 70 -1.63 -0.28 -11.54
CA LEU A 70 -2.18 0.99 -11.04
C LEU A 70 -1.36 2.19 -11.52
N ILE A 71 -0.02 2.12 -11.49
CA ILE A 71 0.84 3.20 -12.02
C ILE A 71 0.56 3.41 -13.51
N LYS A 72 0.52 2.33 -14.29
CA LYS A 72 0.30 2.39 -15.74
C LYS A 72 -1.08 2.96 -16.09
N THR A 73 -2.11 2.57 -15.34
CA THR A 73 -3.50 2.94 -15.63
C THR A 73 -3.95 4.22 -14.93
N LYS A 74 -3.21 4.65 -13.89
CA LYS A 74 -3.57 5.75 -12.97
C LYS A 74 -4.94 5.56 -12.31
N LYS A 75 -5.40 4.32 -12.20
CA LYS A 75 -6.70 3.98 -11.62
C LYS A 75 -6.54 3.38 -10.23
N ALA A 76 -7.26 3.96 -9.28
CA ALA A 76 -7.48 3.37 -7.99
C ALA A 76 -8.13 1.98 -8.11
N TYR A 77 -7.87 1.11 -7.14
CA TYR A 77 -8.56 -0.17 -7.05
C TYR A 77 -8.94 -0.52 -5.62
N TYR A 78 -10.03 -1.28 -5.52
CA TYR A 78 -10.40 -2.03 -4.34
C TYR A 78 -10.14 -3.51 -4.58
N TYR A 79 -9.65 -4.22 -3.58
CA TYR A 79 -9.36 -5.65 -3.67
C TYR A 79 -9.68 -6.34 -2.36
N LYS A 80 -10.26 -7.55 -2.44
CA LYS A 80 -10.53 -8.45 -1.32
C LYS A 80 -9.87 -9.79 -1.61
N ALA A 81 -9.08 -10.31 -0.67
CA ALA A 81 -8.41 -11.60 -0.83
C ALA A 81 -8.13 -12.28 0.51
N LYS A 82 -7.71 -13.54 0.41
CA LYS A 82 -7.09 -14.24 1.54
C LYS A 82 -5.77 -13.56 1.91
N LEU A 83 -5.46 -13.55 3.19
CA LEU A 83 -4.16 -13.09 3.68
C LEU A 83 -3.06 -13.95 3.04
N PRO A 84 -1.95 -13.36 2.56
CA PRO A 84 -0.93 -14.11 1.85
C PRO A 84 0.07 -14.82 2.79
N ILE A 85 -0.19 -14.76 4.10
CA ILE A 85 0.57 -15.46 5.15
C ILE A 85 -0.41 -16.19 6.07
N GLU A 86 0.11 -17.16 6.82
CA GLU A 86 -0.63 -17.78 7.91
C GLU A 86 -0.80 -16.80 9.07
N SER A 87 -2.01 -16.74 9.62
CA SER A 87 -2.36 -15.93 10.79
C SER A 87 -3.50 -16.61 11.55
N GLU A 88 -3.42 -16.60 12.88
CA GLU A 88 -4.50 -17.13 13.73
C GLU A 88 -5.66 -16.12 13.88
N ASP A 89 -5.35 -14.84 13.73
CA ASP A 89 -6.30 -13.74 13.96
C ASP A 89 -7.07 -13.35 12.68
N TYR A 90 -6.45 -13.52 11.50
CA TYR A 90 -6.97 -12.99 10.23
C TYR A 90 -6.86 -14.00 9.08
N ASN A 91 -7.94 -14.19 8.33
CA ASN A 91 -7.95 -15.04 7.13
C ASN A 91 -7.98 -14.23 5.83
N TYR A 92 -8.49 -12.99 5.90
CA TYR A 92 -8.74 -12.14 4.75
C TYR A 92 -8.30 -10.70 5.01
N TYR A 93 -8.11 -9.98 3.92
CA TYR A 93 -7.95 -8.54 3.96
C TYR A 93 -8.69 -7.88 2.79
N THR A 94 -9.03 -6.62 2.97
CA THR A 94 -9.41 -5.71 1.91
C THR A 94 -8.39 -4.59 1.81
N THR A 95 -8.15 -4.09 0.61
CA THR A 95 -7.32 -2.92 0.37
C THR A 95 -8.02 -1.96 -0.57
N LEU A 96 -8.01 -0.67 -0.22
CA LEU A 96 -8.26 0.43 -1.16
C LEU A 96 -6.92 1.10 -1.45
N THR A 97 -6.46 1.02 -2.70
CA THR A 97 -5.17 1.56 -3.12
C THR A 97 -5.36 2.69 -4.11
N LEU A 98 -4.75 3.84 -3.81
CA LEU A 98 -4.87 5.07 -4.58
C LEU A 98 -3.49 5.49 -5.13
N PRO A 99 -3.41 5.89 -6.41
CA PRO A 99 -2.26 6.59 -6.93
C PRO A 99 -2.26 8.04 -6.43
N MET A 100 -1.10 8.53 -6.00
CA MET A 100 -0.85 9.92 -5.68
C MET A 100 0.22 10.49 -6.62
N SER A 101 0.18 11.79 -6.85
CA SER A 101 1.07 12.46 -7.80
C SER A 101 1.33 13.91 -7.38
N SER A 102 2.60 14.31 -7.32
CA SER A 102 2.99 15.71 -7.07
C SER A 102 2.92 16.61 -8.31
N ASP A 103 2.98 16.05 -9.52
CA ASP A 103 2.97 16.77 -10.80
C ASP A 103 1.67 16.56 -11.61
N ASN A 104 0.72 15.80 -11.06
CA ASN A 104 -0.51 15.34 -11.71
C ASN A 104 -0.31 14.45 -12.96
N GLU A 105 0.93 14.10 -13.29
CA GLU A 105 1.29 13.28 -14.44
C GLU A 105 1.83 11.91 -14.00
N ASN A 106 2.83 11.88 -13.14
CA ASN A 106 3.53 10.68 -12.70
C ASN A 106 3.08 10.26 -11.30
N VAL A 107 2.86 8.96 -11.12
CA VAL A 107 2.58 8.40 -9.79
C VAL A 107 3.91 8.30 -9.04
N ASP A 108 4.10 9.13 -8.03
CA ASP A 108 5.30 9.18 -7.19
C ASP A 108 5.08 8.56 -5.81
N ILE A 109 3.83 8.46 -5.37
CA ILE A 109 3.45 7.86 -4.10
C ILE A 109 2.24 6.93 -4.32
N ILE A 110 2.26 5.81 -3.61
CA ILE A 110 1.09 4.96 -3.43
C ILE A 110 0.66 5.04 -1.97
N ILE A 111 -0.65 5.15 -1.76
CA ILE A 111 -1.26 4.95 -0.44
C ILE A 111 -2.26 3.80 -0.53
N SER A 112 -2.28 2.94 0.48
CA SER A 112 -3.41 2.03 0.67
C SER A 112 -3.85 1.96 2.12
N GLN A 113 -5.16 1.77 2.31
CA GLN A 113 -5.75 1.38 3.58
C GLN A 113 -6.08 -0.11 3.51
N LEU A 114 -5.59 -0.88 4.50
CA LEU A 114 -5.89 -2.28 4.67
C LEU A 114 -6.81 -2.47 5.87
N HIS A 115 -7.76 -3.38 5.72
CA HIS A 115 -8.60 -3.87 6.79
C HIS A 115 -8.53 -5.39 6.81
N PHE A 116 -8.15 -5.95 7.96
CA PHE A 116 -7.96 -7.38 8.18
C PHE A 116 -9.15 -7.97 8.95
N PHE A 117 -9.59 -9.17 8.58
CA PHE A 117 -10.74 -9.83 9.19
C PHE A 117 -10.68 -11.36 9.04
N LYS A 118 -11.55 -12.06 9.76
CA LYS A 118 -11.69 -13.52 9.73
C LYS A 118 -12.44 -14.04 8.51
#